data_AF-A0A2H0X9A8-F1
#
_entry.id   AF-A0A2H0X9A8-F1
#
_cell.length_a   1.000
_cell.length_b   1.000
_cell.length_c   1.000
_cell.angle_alpha   90.00
_cell.angle_beta   90.00
_cell.angle_gamma   90.00
#
_symmetry.space_group_name_H-M   'P 1'
#
loop_
_entity.id
_entity.type
_entity.pdbx_description
1 polymer ?
#
loop_
_entity_poly.entity_id
_entity_poly.type
_entity_poly.pdbx_seq_one_letter_code
_entity_poly.pdbx_strand_id
1 'polypeptide(L)'
;MQIKEMLKGAIEGTSDVAKDLMGTAADLIKEGTADIGEVFGAVVELGAEGIGDVTSGVKDVFVGSVKALEESGKTTEEAVEEVTSKAASAVTNISKEGMEDASSAAQKGIEEAKEIVKKPIE
;
A
#
# COMPACT_ATOMS: atom_id res chain seq x y z
N MET A 1 -11.08 7.33 7.46
CA MET A 1 -12.33 6.95 6.72
C MET A 1 -12.36 7.50 5.29
N GLN A 2 -12.01 8.76 5.02
CA GLN A 2 -12.03 9.29 3.63
C GLN A 2 -11.14 8.53 2.64
N ILE A 3 -9.91 8.14 3.02
CA ILE A 3 -9.00 7.43 2.11
C ILE A 3 -9.54 6.05 1.74
N LYS A 4 -10.03 5.30 2.73
CA LYS A 4 -10.66 3.99 2.50
C LYS A 4 -11.84 4.10 1.52
N GLU A 5 -12.71 5.10 1.69
CA GLU A 5 -13.82 5.33 0.76
C GLU A 5 -13.34 5.74 -0.64
N MET A 6 -12.27 6.55 -0.75
CA MET A 6 -11.68 6.89 -2.05
C MET A 6 -11.08 5.68 -2.75
N LEU A 7 -10.29 4.87 -2.03
CA LEU A 7 -9.70 3.64 -2.54
C LEU A 7 -10.77 2.62 -2.92
N LYS A 8 -11.83 2.49 -2.11
CA LYS A 8 -12.98 1.66 -2.42
C LYS A 8 -13.70 2.15 -3.68
N GLY A 9 -13.94 3.46 -3.79
CA GLY A 9 -14.54 4.06 -4.98
C GLY A 9 -13.70 3.87 -6.24
N ALA A 10 -12.37 3.85 -6.12
CA ALA A 10 -11.47 3.60 -7.23
C ALA A 10 -11.56 2.16 -7.77
N ILE A 11 -11.92 1.20 -6.92
CA ILE A 11 -12.03 -0.22 -7.29
C ILE A 11 -13.46 -0.71 -7.49
N GLU A 12 -14.46 0.07 -7.05
CA GLU A 12 -15.87 -0.23 -7.26
C GLU A 12 -16.20 -0.17 -8.76
N GLY A 13 -16.41 -1.35 -9.36
CA GLY A 13 -16.76 -1.51 -10.77
C GLY A 13 -15.57 -1.72 -11.72
N THR A 14 -14.35 -1.79 -11.20
CA THR A 14 -13.15 -2.08 -12.01
C THR A 14 -12.85 -3.58 -12.03
N SER A 15 -12.32 -4.09 -13.16
CA SER A 15 -11.87 -5.49 -13.24
C SER A 15 -10.46 -5.70 -12.67
N ASP A 16 -9.66 -4.64 -12.59
CA ASP A 16 -8.27 -4.64 -12.11
C ASP A 16 -8.11 -3.85 -10.78
N VAL A 17 -8.74 -4.39 -9.74
CA VAL A 17 -8.80 -3.81 -8.38
C VAL A 17 -7.41 -3.39 -7.86
N ALA A 18 -6.39 -4.22 -8.06
CA ALA A 18 -5.03 -3.94 -7.58
C ALA A 18 -4.39 -2.72 -8.27
N LYS A 19 -4.66 -2.53 -9.57
CA LYS A 19 -4.05 -1.46 -10.37
C LYS A 19 -4.65 -0.09 -10.06
N ASP A 20 -5.97 -0.02 -9.90
CA ASP A 20 -6.66 1.21 -9.52
C ASP A 20 -6.35 1.61 -8.06
N LEU A 21 -6.25 0.62 -7.14
CA LEU A 21 -5.75 0.85 -5.78
C LEU A 21 -4.35 1.46 -5.80
N MET A 22 -3.43 0.84 -6.55
CA MET A 22 -2.05 1.31 -6.67
C MET A 22 -1.98 2.74 -7.21
N GLY A 23 -2.69 3.02 -8.31
CA GLY A 23 -2.68 4.33 -8.95
C GLY A 23 -3.16 5.42 -7.99
N THR A 24 -4.31 5.19 -7.36
CA THR A 24 -4.91 6.14 -6.40
C THR A 24 -4.00 6.33 -5.18
N ALA A 25 -3.46 5.25 -4.62
CA ALA A 25 -2.53 5.29 -3.50
C ALA A 25 -1.24 6.06 -3.81
N ALA A 26 -0.64 5.79 -4.97
CA ALA A 26 0.57 6.45 -5.41
C ALA A 26 0.34 7.95 -5.64
N ASP A 27 -0.79 8.33 -6.25
CA ASP A 27 -1.17 9.73 -6.44
C ASP A 27 -1.34 10.44 -5.09
N LEU A 28 -2.09 9.84 -4.15
CA LEU A 28 -2.30 10.40 -2.82
C LEU A 28 -0.98 10.63 -2.05
N ILE A 29 0.00 9.74 -2.22
CA ILE A 29 1.32 9.87 -1.60
C ILE A 29 2.17 10.92 -2.32
N LYS A 30 2.13 10.93 -3.65
CA LYS A 30 2.86 11.89 -4.50
C LYS A 30 2.39 13.32 -4.29
N GLU A 31 1.08 13.52 -4.21
CA GLU A 31 0.45 14.81 -3.93
C GLU A 31 0.55 15.22 -2.44
N GLY A 32 1.03 14.31 -1.58
CA GLY A 32 1.09 14.53 -0.13
C GLY A 32 -0.28 14.68 0.52
N THR A 33 -1.33 14.20 -0.15
CA THR A 33 -2.73 14.27 0.30
C THR A 33 -3.04 13.20 1.35
N ALA A 34 -2.25 12.14 1.40
CA ALA A 34 -2.37 11.06 2.36
C ALA A 34 -1.02 10.65 2.95
N ASP A 35 -1.05 10.20 4.21
CA ASP A 35 0.08 9.52 4.79
C ASP A 35 0.14 8.06 4.30
N ILE A 36 1.35 7.58 4.00
CA ILE A 36 1.59 6.21 3.53
C ILE A 36 0.96 5.19 4.50
N GLY A 37 1.05 5.43 5.81
CA GLY A 37 0.45 4.54 6.80
C GLY A 37 -1.08 4.46 6.68
N GLU A 38 -1.75 5.57 6.38
CA GLU A 38 -3.21 5.59 6.21
C GLU A 38 -3.64 4.87 4.94
N VAL A 39 -2.90 5.05 3.84
CA VAL A 39 -3.16 4.37 2.57
C VAL A 39 -3.04 2.86 2.74
N PHE A 40 -1.95 2.39 3.35
CA PHE A 40 -1.76 0.96 3.61
C PHE A 40 -2.83 0.42 4.57
N GLY A 41 -3.13 1.12 5.67
CA GLY A 41 -4.18 0.72 6.59
C GLY A 41 -5.51 0.51 5.85
N ALA A 42 -5.89 1.46 5.01
CA ALA A 42 -7.11 1.37 4.22
C ALA A 42 -7.11 0.19 3.23
N VAL A 43 -6.01 -0.08 2.52
CA VAL A 43 -5.90 -1.24 1.60
C VAL A 43 -6.08 -2.55 2.36
N VAL A 44 -5.47 -2.66 3.53
CA VAL A 44 -5.55 -3.87 4.37
C VAL A 44 -6.96 -4.06 4.90
N GLU A 45 -7.62 -3.00 5.37
CA GLU A 45 -9.03 -3.05 5.77
C GLU A 45 -9.93 -3.49 4.61
N LEU A 46 -9.73 -2.94 3.41
CA LEU A 46 -10.55 -3.28 2.24
C LEU A 46 -10.43 -4.77 1.89
N GLY A 47 -9.21 -5.31 1.84
CA GLY A 47 -9.05 -6.73 1.59
C GLY A 47 -9.48 -7.61 2.77
N ALA A 48 -9.44 -7.11 4.03
CA ALA A 48 -10.05 -7.77 5.18
C ALA A 48 -11.58 -7.87 5.03
N GLU A 49 -12.21 -6.87 4.41
CA GLU A 49 -13.63 -6.87 4.03
C GLU A 49 -13.93 -7.73 2.80
N GLY A 50 -12.92 -8.43 2.26
CA GLY A 50 -13.05 -9.26 1.06
C GLY A 50 -13.04 -8.48 -0.25
N ILE A 51 -12.65 -7.20 -0.21
CA ILE A 51 -12.58 -6.33 -1.38
C ILE A 51 -11.19 -6.45 -2.00
N GLY A 52 -11.02 -7.47 -2.86
CA GLY A 52 -9.77 -7.74 -3.56
C GLY A 52 -8.75 -8.54 -2.75
N ASP A 53 -7.59 -8.79 -3.36
CA ASP A 53 -6.48 -9.52 -2.73
C ASP A 53 -5.59 -8.55 -1.94
N VAL A 54 -5.57 -8.67 -0.60
CA VAL A 54 -4.76 -7.82 0.29
C VAL A 54 -3.30 -7.85 -0.13
N THR A 55 -2.75 -9.05 -0.37
CA THR A 55 -1.32 -9.24 -0.64
C THR A 55 -0.90 -8.46 -1.88
N SER A 56 -1.65 -8.64 -2.98
CA SER A 56 -1.38 -7.95 -4.25
C SER A 56 -1.63 -6.46 -4.13
N GLY A 57 -2.74 -6.03 -3.52
CA GLY A 57 -3.05 -4.61 -3.33
C GLY A 57 -1.95 -3.89 -2.54
N VAL A 58 -1.53 -4.46 -1.41
CA VAL A 58 -0.46 -3.90 -0.57
C VAL A 58 0.87 -3.89 -1.31
N LYS A 59 1.19 -4.95 -2.07
CA LYS A 59 2.42 -5.04 -2.85
C LYS A 59 2.49 -3.95 -3.92
N ASP A 60 1.44 -3.80 -4.71
CA ASP A 60 1.38 -2.81 -5.78
C ASP A 60 1.39 -1.39 -5.21
N VAL A 61 0.60 -1.12 -4.16
CA VAL A 61 0.63 0.16 -3.42
C VAL A 61 2.03 0.47 -2.90
N PHE A 62 2.75 -0.51 -2.36
CA PHE A 62 4.13 -0.32 -1.91
C PHE A 62 5.05 0.09 -3.04
N VAL A 63 5.05 -0.64 -4.16
CA VAL A 63 5.88 -0.33 -5.32
C VAL A 63 5.53 1.07 -5.88
N GLY A 64 4.23 1.40 -5.93
CA GLY A 64 3.76 2.72 -6.36
C GLY A 64 4.21 3.84 -5.43
N SER A 65 4.14 3.61 -4.12
CA SER A 65 4.58 4.56 -3.10
C SER A 65 6.08 4.84 -3.19
N VAL A 66 6.89 3.79 -3.34
CA VAL A 66 8.35 3.92 -3.50
C VAL A 66 8.65 4.74 -4.76
N LYS A 67 8.04 4.40 -5.90
CA LYS A 67 8.22 5.14 -7.14
C LYS A 67 7.80 6.60 -7.03
N ALA A 68 6.68 6.88 -6.36
CA ALA A 68 6.21 8.25 -6.14
C ALA A 68 7.22 9.09 -5.33
N LEU A 69 7.84 8.48 -4.31
CA LEU A 69 8.89 9.12 -3.53
C LEU A 69 10.20 9.29 -4.33
N GLU A 70 10.55 8.31 -5.16
CA GLU A 70 11.69 8.42 -6.09
C GLU A 70 11.49 9.56 -7.09
N GLU A 71 10.30 9.69 -7.67
CA GLU A 71 9.93 10.81 -8.55
C GLU A 71 9.98 12.16 -7.81
N SER A 72 9.77 12.15 -6.49
CA SER A 72 9.87 13.33 -5.63
C SER A 72 11.33 13.67 -5.25
N GLY A 73 12.30 12.88 -5.72
CA GLY A 73 13.73 13.12 -5.54
C GLY A 73 14.39 12.34 -4.40
N LYS A 74 13.68 11.41 -3.75
CA LYS A 74 14.30 10.48 -2.78
C LYS A 74 15.06 9.38 -3.50
N THR A 75 16.08 8.82 -2.85
CA THR A 75 16.71 7.59 -3.34
C THR A 75 15.78 6.40 -3.11
N THR A 76 15.92 5.36 -3.94
CA THR A 76 15.16 4.11 -3.79
C THR A 76 15.25 3.59 -2.36
N GLU A 77 16.45 3.57 -1.77
CA GLU A 77 16.68 3.07 -0.41
C GLU A 77 15.91 3.86 0.66
N GLU A 78 15.95 5.20 0.60
CA GLU A 78 15.18 6.07 1.51
C GLU A 78 13.67 5.88 1.34
N ALA A 79 13.21 5.77 0.09
CA ALA A 79 11.80 5.54 -0.21
C ALA A 79 11.32 4.19 0.30
N VAL A 80 12.10 3.11 0.08
CA VAL A 80 11.81 1.77 0.62
C VAL A 80 11.73 1.80 2.13
N GLU A 81 12.69 2.44 2.80
CA GLU A 81 12.75 2.46 4.26
C GLU A 81 11.55 3.20 4.85
N GLU A 82 11.20 4.36 4.28
CA GLU A 82 10.05 5.14 4.70
C GLU A 82 8.73 4.39 4.49
N VAL A 83 8.50 3.85 3.28
CA VAL A 83 7.28 3.09 2.97
C VAL A 83 7.19 1.84 3.86
N THR A 84 8.29 1.11 4.05
CA THR A 84 8.32 -0.08 4.93
C THR A 84 7.94 0.29 6.36
N SER A 85 8.53 1.34 6.91
CA SER A 85 8.28 1.76 8.29
C SER A 85 6.81 2.16 8.51
N LYS A 86 6.26 2.93 7.57
CA LYS A 86 4.87 3.39 7.56
C LYS A 86 3.89 2.23 7.39
N ALA A 87 4.14 1.36 6.41
CA ALA A 87 3.31 0.20 6.11
C ALA A 87 3.32 -0.80 7.28
N ALA A 88 4.48 -1.11 7.85
CA ALA A 88 4.59 -2.01 9.00
C ALA A 88 3.83 -1.47 10.23
N SER A 89 3.88 -0.15 10.48
CA SER A 89 3.10 0.49 11.54
C SER A 89 1.59 0.36 11.30
N ALA A 90 1.14 0.61 10.07
CA ALA A 90 -0.26 0.47 9.70
C ALA A 90 -0.75 -0.97 9.91
N VAL A 91 0.00 -1.94 9.38
CA VAL A 91 -0.31 -3.37 9.50
C VAL A 91 -0.32 -3.83 10.97
N THR A 92 0.64 -3.38 11.77
CA THR A 92 0.67 -3.69 13.21
C THR A 92 -0.55 -3.15 13.94
N ASN A 93 -1.04 -1.97 13.57
CA ASN A 93 -2.26 -1.40 14.15
C ASN A 93 -3.49 -2.21 13.74
N ILE A 94 -3.61 -2.60 12.47
CA ILE A 94 -4.69 -3.46 11.97
C ILE A 94 -4.73 -4.82 12.69
N SER A 95 -3.56 -5.41 12.93
CA SER A 95 -3.42 -6.65 13.70
C SER A 95 -4.03 -6.53 15.10
N LYS A 96 -3.82 -5.39 15.77
CA LYS A 96 -4.41 -5.11 17.10
C LYS A 96 -5.93 -4.93 17.06
N GLU A 97 -6.50 -4.56 15.92
CA GLU A 97 -7.95 -4.44 15.73
C GLU A 97 -8.64 -5.79 15.47
N GLY A 98 -7.88 -6.90 15.46
CA GLY A 98 -8.41 -8.26 15.32
C GLY A 98 -8.48 -8.76 13.87
N MET A 99 -7.81 -8.08 12.94
CA MET A 99 -7.69 -8.49 11.53
C MET A 99 -6.35 -9.21 11.28
N GLU A 100 -6.12 -10.32 11.98
CA GLU A 100 -4.85 -11.07 11.91
C GLU A 100 -4.56 -11.61 10.49
N ASP A 101 -5.57 -12.12 9.79
CA ASP A 101 -5.42 -12.65 8.42
C ASP A 101 -5.00 -11.57 7.43
N ALA A 102 -5.69 -10.42 7.44
CA ALA A 102 -5.37 -9.32 6.55
C ALA A 102 -4.02 -8.69 6.91
N SER A 103 -3.70 -8.58 8.19
CA SER A 103 -2.38 -8.14 8.65
C SER A 103 -1.27 -9.05 8.13
N SER A 104 -1.45 -10.37 8.21
CA SER A 104 -0.47 -11.34 7.73
C SER A 104 -0.26 -11.24 6.20
N ALA A 105 -1.36 -11.15 5.45
CA ALA A 105 -1.32 -10.95 4.00
C ALA A 105 -0.63 -9.62 3.62
N ALA A 106 -0.89 -8.56 4.38
CA ALA A 106 -0.26 -7.26 4.19
C ALA A 106 1.24 -7.28 4.47
N GLN A 107 1.68 -7.91 5.57
CA GLN A 107 3.11 -8.08 5.86
C GLN A 107 3.80 -8.82 4.71
N LYS A 108 3.18 -9.87 4.21
CA LYS A 108 3.71 -10.63 3.08
C LYS A 108 3.83 -9.76 1.82
N GLY A 109 2.79 -8.98 1.50
CA GLY A 109 2.81 -8.04 0.37
C GLY A 109 3.93 -6.99 0.48
N ILE A 110 4.18 -6.48 1.68
CA ILE A 110 5.29 -5.55 1.96
C ILE A 110 6.65 -6.22 1.74
N GLU A 111 6.85 -7.44 2.25
CA GLU A 111 8.10 -8.17 2.05
C GLU A 111 8.37 -8.46 0.58
N GLU A 112 7.37 -8.95 -0.16
CA GLU A 112 7.50 -9.20 -1.60
C GLU A 112 7.80 -7.91 -2.37
N ALA A 113 7.11 -6.82 -2.05
CA ALA A 113 7.36 -5.52 -2.68
C ALA A 113 8.77 -5.01 -2.39
N LYS A 114 9.23 -5.14 -1.15
CA LYS A 114 10.59 -4.77 -0.74
C LYS A 114 11.66 -5.52 -1.52
N GLU A 115 11.46 -6.81 -1.79
CA GLU A 115 12.36 -7.58 -2.65
C GLU A 115 12.34 -7.10 -4.11
N ILE A 116 11.17 -6.68 -4.61
CA ILE A 116 11.03 -6.12 -5.97
C ILE A 116 11.81 -4.81 -6.11
N VAL A 117 11.64 -3.88 -5.18
CA VAL A 117 12.30 -2.56 -5.25
C VAL A 117 13.78 -2.59 -4.81
N LYS A 118 14.20 -3.60 -4.04
CA LYS A 118 15.62 -3.80 -3.68
C LYS A 118 16.44 -4.44 -4.79
N LYS A 119 15.82 -5.13 -5.75
CA LYS A 119 16.54 -5.58 -6.93
C LYS A 119 16.88 -4.34 -7.76
N PRO A 120 18.16 -4.13 -8.14
CA PRO A 120 18.48 -3.08 -9.10
C PRO A 120 17.62 -3.34 -10.33
N ILE A 121 16.88 -2.33 -10.76
CA ILE A 121 16.20 -2.36 -12.06
C ILE A 121 17.35 -2.32 -13.07
N GLU A 122 17.74 -3.49 -13.58
CA GLU A 122 18.78 -3.66 -14.61
C GLU A 122 18.40 -2.97 -15.93
#